data_AF-A0A2N1MQ32-F1
#
_entry.id   AF-A0A2N1MQ32-F1
#
_cell.length_a   1.000
_cell.length_b   1.000
_cell.length_c   1.000
_cell.angle_alpha   90.00
_cell.angle_beta   90.00
_cell.angle_gamma   90.00
#
_symmetry.space_group_name_H-M   'P 1'
#
loop_
_entity.id
_entity.type
_entity.pdbx_description
1 polymer ?
#
loop_
_entity_poly.entity_id
_entity_poly.type
_entity_poly.pdbx_seq_one_letter_code
_entity_poly.pdbx_strand_id
1 'polypeptide(L)'
;MAYSKIARALPTRLDIKELQYLGARFSRGAIAKLGQRFQFQYPIHKFQILLLYENWKPGKWTSGNESASLFSLLDHYDESQLPDDADPDYFERFIIYMRDAPPTAGGCNRKLNDCLYEYLKHIYGTFSKILKTIKKSEYIKKVLGLNRNAPVPVSYMDKVEQLAGSLALNIVGDSTRISKSKSDRCATLILSEGHYSLALNPRRLHPSKLDRKQKSPFVYREDGVNNVVTIYNGKTVKSLTVGQFQKVKAKWISDVMLIIWANNEWQDYGRQYDVTSLYPSIQQLNANFPIRRGKFQTLSDFVDHRGYALYGLFHAKNKRGIYIFINLQRAKKLGLNIQLIQDRKPNTLIYDREARILGTVIFRSDQWRFQFTNPGNPFKGEYPRIAPFLLAYGRKTTSELLKPYKDKVQRIHTDGFILKEQPDSSALITCPENASKALKALKFETAGYCHVKNANKVIWT
;
A
#
# COMPACT_ATOMS: atom_id res chain seq x y z
N MET A 1 -12.83 -32.24 -31.42
CA MET A 1 -13.37 -30.91 -31.04
C MET A 1 -12.44 -29.86 -31.61
N ALA A 2 -12.96 -28.87 -32.34
CA ALA A 2 -12.16 -27.77 -32.84
C ALA A 2 -11.88 -26.79 -31.68
N TYR A 3 -10.61 -26.49 -31.41
CA TYR A 3 -10.21 -25.40 -30.52
C TYR A 3 -9.32 -24.44 -31.28
N SER A 4 -9.45 -23.14 -31.02
CA SER A 4 -8.53 -22.15 -31.58
C SER A 4 -7.33 -21.95 -30.64
N LYS A 5 -6.16 -21.73 -31.24
CA LYS A 5 -4.91 -21.44 -30.53
C LYS A 5 -4.39 -20.09 -31.02
N ILE A 6 -4.29 -19.13 -30.11
CA ILE A 6 -3.74 -17.79 -30.41
C ILE A 6 -2.39 -17.66 -29.70
N ALA A 7 -1.34 -17.36 -30.47
CA ALA A 7 -0.01 -17.11 -29.93
C ALA A 7 0.34 -15.62 -30.05
N ARG A 8 0.78 -14.98 -28.96
CA ARG A 8 1.25 -13.59 -28.97
C ARG A 8 2.32 -13.33 -27.91
N ALA A 9 3.13 -12.29 -28.10
CA ALA A 9 4.00 -11.76 -27.05
C ALA A 9 3.21 -10.77 -26.17
N LEU A 10 3.52 -10.69 -24.88
CA LEU A 10 2.88 -9.72 -23.99
C LEU A 10 3.48 -8.30 -24.21
N PRO A 11 2.65 -7.25 -24.43
CA PRO A 11 3.15 -5.90 -24.72
C PRO A 11 4.07 -5.28 -23.66
N THR A 12 3.98 -5.74 -22.41
CA THR A 12 4.76 -5.26 -21.26
C THR A 12 5.79 -6.28 -20.75
N ARG A 13 5.83 -7.50 -21.33
CA ARG A 13 6.68 -8.63 -20.91
C ARG A 13 7.08 -9.45 -22.15
N LEU A 14 7.99 -8.89 -22.94
CA LEU A 14 8.49 -9.49 -24.18
C LEU A 14 9.21 -10.84 -23.96
N ASP A 15 9.65 -11.10 -22.73
CA ASP A 15 10.23 -12.38 -22.27
C ASP A 15 9.19 -13.51 -22.11
N ILE A 16 7.89 -13.18 -22.13
CA ILE A 16 6.79 -14.13 -21.98
C ILE A 16 6.01 -14.26 -23.30
N LYS A 17 5.97 -15.49 -23.82
CA LYS A 17 5.10 -15.90 -24.91
C LYS A 17 3.79 -16.43 -24.33
N GLU A 18 2.67 -15.88 -24.79
CA GLU A 18 1.32 -16.28 -24.40
C GLU A 18 0.72 -17.21 -25.46
N LEU A 19 0.20 -18.35 -25.01
CA LEU A 19 -0.60 -19.28 -25.81
C LEU A 19 -2.00 -19.35 -25.21
N GLN A 20 -2.99 -18.75 -25.87
CA GLN A 20 -4.39 -18.85 -25.49
C GLN A 20 -5.06 -20.02 -26.21
N TYR A 21 -5.92 -20.74 -25.49
CA TYR A 21 -6.76 -21.81 -26.01
C TYR A 21 -8.24 -21.44 -25.77
N LEU A 22 -9.08 -21.58 -26.79
CA LEU A 22 -10.51 -21.28 -26.71
C LEU A 22 -11.36 -22.32 -27.44
N GLY A 23 -12.57 -22.58 -26.94
CA GLY A 23 -13.66 -23.20 -27.70
C GLY A 23 -13.90 -24.69 -27.50
N ALA A 24 -13.21 -25.33 -26.55
CA ALA A 24 -13.50 -26.71 -26.14
C ALA A 24 -13.67 -26.79 -24.62
N ARG A 25 -14.46 -27.74 -24.12
CA ARG A 25 -14.57 -28.04 -22.69
C ARG A 25 -13.32 -28.80 -22.23
N PHE A 26 -12.27 -28.08 -21.84
CA PHE A 26 -11.02 -28.66 -21.38
C PHE A 26 -11.13 -29.08 -19.92
N SER A 27 -11.07 -30.38 -19.63
CA SER A 27 -10.99 -30.85 -18.24
C SER A 27 -9.61 -30.53 -17.63
N ARG A 28 -9.55 -30.38 -16.31
CA ARG A 28 -8.29 -30.13 -15.57
C ARG A 28 -7.18 -31.12 -15.97
N GLY A 29 -7.51 -32.41 -16.05
CA GLY A 29 -6.58 -33.46 -16.48
C GLY A 29 -6.09 -33.32 -17.93
N ALA A 30 -6.92 -32.82 -18.85
CA ALA A 30 -6.50 -32.55 -20.22
C ALA A 30 -5.54 -31.35 -20.30
N ILE A 31 -5.80 -30.28 -19.53
CA ILE A 31 -4.93 -29.09 -19.45
C ILE A 31 -3.58 -29.47 -18.83
N ALA A 32 -3.57 -30.26 -17.74
CA ALA A 32 -2.34 -30.74 -17.12
C ALA A 32 -1.48 -31.58 -18.08
N LYS A 33 -2.09 -32.56 -18.78
CA LYS A 33 -1.41 -33.37 -19.80
C LYS A 33 -0.83 -32.52 -20.95
N LEU A 34 -1.56 -31.49 -21.39
CA LEU A 34 -1.07 -30.56 -22.41
C LEU A 34 0.12 -29.75 -21.91
N GLY A 35 0.03 -29.20 -20.70
CA GLY A 35 1.14 -28.48 -20.05
C GLY A 35 2.39 -29.35 -19.93
N GLN A 36 2.23 -30.60 -19.51
CA GLN A 36 3.33 -31.56 -19.38
C GLN A 36 3.95 -31.94 -20.73
N ARG A 37 3.13 -32.06 -21.80
CA ARG A 37 3.63 -32.22 -23.17
C ARG A 37 4.48 -31.02 -23.63
N PHE A 38 4.09 -29.79 -23.28
CA PHE A 38 4.89 -28.59 -23.56
C PHE A 38 6.21 -28.57 -22.78
N GLN A 39 6.21 -28.93 -21.49
CA GLN A 39 7.43 -29.03 -20.70
C GLN A 39 8.42 -30.04 -21.30
N PHE A 40 7.94 -31.22 -21.74
CA PHE A 40 8.78 -32.24 -22.39
C PHE A 40 9.31 -31.79 -23.75
N GLN A 41 8.50 -31.09 -24.56
CA GLN A 41 8.91 -30.58 -25.87
C GLN A 41 9.92 -29.42 -25.77
N TYR A 42 9.90 -28.66 -24.68
CA TYR A 42 10.69 -27.44 -24.48
C TYR A 42 11.37 -27.42 -23.10
N PRO A 43 12.26 -28.37 -22.79
CA PRO A 43 12.75 -28.61 -21.42
C PRO A 43 13.56 -27.44 -20.82
N ILE A 44 14.08 -26.53 -21.66
CA ILE A 44 14.82 -25.33 -21.26
C ILE A 44 13.91 -24.12 -20.92
N HIS A 45 12.58 -24.26 -21.03
CA HIS A 45 11.62 -23.21 -20.73
C HIS A 45 10.84 -23.52 -19.44
N LYS A 46 10.33 -22.47 -18.78
CA LYS A 46 9.33 -22.58 -17.72
C LYS A 46 7.94 -22.27 -18.25
N PHE A 47 6.96 -22.98 -17.70
CA PHE A 47 5.55 -22.92 -18.05
C PHE A 47 4.70 -22.52 -16.85
N GLN A 48 3.70 -21.67 -17.07
CA GLN A 48 2.68 -21.32 -16.08
C GLN A 48 1.31 -21.37 -16.75
N ILE A 49 0.38 -22.10 -16.15
CA ILE A 49 -0.99 -22.24 -16.65
C ILE A 49 -1.89 -21.29 -15.88
N LEU A 50 -2.77 -20.58 -16.58
CA LEU A 50 -3.77 -19.69 -16.01
C LEU A 50 -5.16 -20.19 -16.39
N LEU A 51 -5.98 -20.39 -15.38
CA LEU A 51 -7.38 -20.81 -15.50
C LEU A 51 -8.30 -19.61 -15.30
N LEU A 52 -9.41 -19.58 -16.02
CA LEU A 52 -10.38 -18.49 -15.94
C LEU A 52 -11.49 -18.84 -14.93
N TYR A 53 -11.50 -18.10 -13.82
CA TYR A 53 -12.64 -17.99 -12.90
C TYR A 53 -13.26 -16.59 -13.15
N GLU A 54 -13.70 -15.86 -12.11
CA GLU A 54 -14.01 -14.41 -12.25
C GLU A 54 -12.84 -13.60 -12.85
N ASN A 55 -11.61 -14.04 -12.58
CA ASN A 55 -10.36 -13.46 -13.03
C ASN A 55 -9.36 -14.58 -13.38
N TRP A 56 -8.33 -14.27 -14.15
CA TRP A 56 -7.25 -15.21 -14.44
C TRP A 56 -6.49 -15.61 -13.17
N LYS A 57 -6.55 -16.90 -12.80
CA LYS A 57 -5.85 -17.47 -11.65
C LYS A 57 -4.64 -18.28 -12.10
N PRO A 58 -3.40 -17.89 -11.73
CA PRO A 58 -2.19 -18.59 -12.14
C PRO A 58 -1.85 -19.77 -11.21
N GLY A 59 -1.48 -20.90 -11.82
CA GLY A 59 -0.73 -21.96 -11.13
C GLY A 59 0.73 -21.56 -10.89
N LYS A 60 1.54 -22.48 -10.33
CA LYS A 60 2.99 -22.27 -10.15
C LYS A 60 3.73 -22.35 -11.49
N TRP A 61 4.88 -21.67 -11.59
CA TRP A 61 5.82 -21.91 -12.69
C TRP A 61 6.45 -23.29 -12.54
N THR A 62 6.48 -24.06 -13.63
CA THR A 62 6.95 -25.45 -13.68
C THR A 62 7.89 -25.68 -14.87
N SER A 63 8.73 -26.71 -14.80
CA SER A 63 9.82 -26.99 -15.73
C SER A 63 10.15 -28.49 -15.81
N GLY A 64 10.57 -28.96 -16.98
CA GLY A 64 11.07 -30.33 -17.16
C GLY A 64 10.06 -31.41 -16.74
N ASN A 65 10.42 -32.19 -15.72
CA ASN A 65 9.61 -33.31 -15.22
C ASN A 65 8.63 -32.93 -14.09
N GLU A 66 8.55 -31.64 -13.70
CA GLU A 66 7.62 -31.17 -12.67
C GLU A 66 6.17 -31.27 -13.16
N SER A 67 5.29 -31.96 -12.42
CA SER A 67 3.85 -32.02 -12.72
C SER A 67 3.26 -30.64 -12.97
N ALA A 68 2.51 -30.49 -14.06
CA ALA A 68 1.91 -29.21 -14.45
C ALA A 68 1.01 -28.65 -13.33
N SER A 69 1.36 -27.47 -12.81
CA SER A 69 0.62 -26.84 -11.72
C SER A 69 -0.60 -26.10 -12.25
N LEU A 70 -1.78 -26.52 -11.79
CA LEU A 70 -3.06 -25.85 -11.98
C LEU A 70 -3.48 -25.17 -10.68
N PHE A 71 -4.23 -24.07 -10.78
CA PHE A 71 -4.82 -23.40 -9.61
C PHE A 71 -6.12 -24.11 -9.21
N SER A 72 -6.27 -24.49 -7.94
CA SER A 72 -7.54 -24.92 -7.34
C SER A 72 -7.97 -23.93 -6.26
N LEU A 73 -9.28 -23.81 -6.03
CA LEU A 73 -9.80 -23.08 -4.87
C LEU A 73 -9.53 -23.84 -3.55
N LEU A 74 -9.51 -25.17 -3.60
CA LEU A 74 -9.26 -26.06 -2.45
C LEU A 74 -7.84 -25.90 -1.85
N ASP A 75 -6.87 -25.42 -2.63
CA ASP A 75 -5.53 -25.09 -2.14
C ASP A 75 -5.50 -23.84 -1.22
N HIS A 76 -6.61 -23.08 -1.16
CA HIS A 76 -6.67 -21.72 -0.63
C HIS A 76 -7.88 -21.40 0.24
N TYR A 77 -8.94 -22.20 0.16
CA TYR A 77 -10.17 -22.08 0.93
C TYR A 77 -10.54 -23.44 1.50
N ASP A 78 -11.10 -23.44 2.71
CA ASP A 78 -11.70 -24.62 3.31
C ASP A 78 -12.93 -25.04 2.48
N GLU A 79 -13.14 -26.34 2.27
CA GLU A 79 -14.29 -26.87 1.52
C GLU A 79 -15.62 -26.32 2.05
N SER A 80 -15.73 -26.14 3.38
CA SER A 80 -16.90 -25.57 4.05
C SER A 80 -17.19 -24.09 3.73
N GLN A 81 -16.29 -23.39 3.02
CA GLN A 81 -16.43 -21.99 2.61
C GLN A 81 -16.73 -21.81 1.13
N LEU A 82 -16.81 -22.89 0.36
CA LEU A 82 -17.07 -22.88 -1.07
C LEU A 82 -18.47 -23.45 -1.36
N PRO A 83 -19.24 -22.87 -2.29
CA PRO A 83 -20.36 -23.55 -2.92
C PRO A 83 -19.94 -24.89 -3.54
N ASP A 84 -20.85 -25.87 -3.57
CA ASP A 84 -20.60 -27.23 -4.09
C ASP A 84 -20.13 -27.26 -5.56
N ASP A 85 -20.35 -26.18 -6.33
CA ASP A 85 -19.99 -26.00 -7.74
C ASP A 85 -18.88 -24.97 -8.00
N ALA A 86 -18.17 -24.50 -6.96
CA ALA A 86 -17.28 -23.34 -7.05
C ALA A 86 -15.96 -23.53 -7.83
N ASP A 87 -15.39 -24.74 -7.87
CA ASP A 87 -14.17 -25.07 -8.63
C ASP A 87 -14.54 -25.89 -9.89
N PRO A 88 -14.54 -25.30 -11.11
CA PRO A 88 -15.06 -25.98 -12.30
C PRO A 88 -14.21 -27.18 -12.76
N ASP A 89 -14.87 -28.29 -13.06
CA ASP A 89 -14.26 -29.47 -13.72
C ASP A 89 -13.72 -29.16 -15.13
N TYR A 90 -14.38 -28.23 -15.83
CA TYR A 90 -14.13 -27.89 -17.23
C TYR A 90 -13.95 -26.39 -17.44
N PHE A 91 -12.96 -26.03 -18.24
CA PHE A 91 -12.70 -24.66 -18.67
C PHE A 91 -12.91 -24.54 -20.18
N GLU A 92 -13.64 -23.53 -20.64
CA GLU A 92 -13.77 -23.24 -22.08
C GLU A 92 -12.51 -22.55 -22.66
N ARG A 93 -11.75 -21.90 -21.78
CA ARG A 93 -10.58 -21.07 -22.12
C ARG A 93 -9.52 -21.19 -21.03
N PHE A 94 -8.27 -21.29 -21.44
CA PHE A 94 -7.11 -21.21 -20.55
C PHE A 94 -5.92 -20.61 -21.28
N ILE A 95 -4.91 -20.17 -20.52
CA ILE A 95 -3.68 -19.59 -21.06
C ILE A 95 -2.49 -20.40 -20.57
N ILE A 96 -1.51 -20.64 -21.45
CA ILE A 96 -0.17 -21.07 -21.07
C ILE A 96 0.80 -19.92 -21.34
N TYR A 97 1.48 -19.46 -20.29
CA TYR A 97 2.67 -18.63 -20.42
C TYR A 97 3.92 -19.50 -20.51
N MET A 98 4.81 -19.15 -21.44
CA MET A 98 6.13 -19.75 -21.62
C MET A 98 7.19 -18.66 -21.56
N ARG A 99 8.28 -18.92 -20.81
CA ARG A 99 9.48 -18.08 -20.77
C ARG A 99 10.72 -18.96 -20.68
N ASP A 100 11.89 -18.41 -21.01
CA ASP A 100 13.17 -19.11 -20.85
C ASP A 100 13.42 -19.46 -19.37
N ALA A 101 14.20 -20.52 -19.11
CA ALA A 101 14.60 -20.84 -17.75
C ALA A 101 15.36 -19.65 -17.10
N PRO A 102 15.03 -19.27 -15.85
CA PRO A 102 15.67 -18.17 -15.17
C PRO A 102 17.18 -18.43 -15.00
N PRO A 103 18.07 -17.45 -15.26
CA PRO A 103 19.51 -17.67 -15.18
C PRO A 103 19.96 -18.10 -13.77
N THR A 104 20.75 -19.18 -13.71
CA THR A 104 21.33 -19.73 -12.46
C THR A 104 22.66 -19.09 -12.06
N ALA A 105 23.12 -18.10 -12.83
CA ALA A 105 24.39 -17.41 -12.65
C ALA A 105 24.26 -15.91 -12.92
N GLY A 106 25.01 -15.09 -12.19
CA GLY A 106 24.94 -13.63 -12.27
C GLY A 106 26.14 -12.95 -12.95
N GLY A 107 25.86 -11.99 -13.83
CA GLY A 107 26.79 -11.11 -14.52
C GLY A 107 26.10 -9.92 -15.22
N CYS A 108 26.35 -8.68 -14.78
CA CYS A 108 25.68 -7.48 -15.32
C CYS A 108 26.08 -7.09 -16.74
N ASN A 109 27.27 -7.52 -17.17
CA ASN A 109 28.00 -6.89 -18.25
C ASN A 109 28.93 -7.93 -18.89
N ARG A 110 28.53 -8.41 -20.09
CA ARG A 110 29.13 -9.49 -20.90
C ARG A 110 30.66 -9.41 -21.15
N LYS A 111 31.35 -8.39 -20.61
CA LYS A 111 32.81 -8.23 -20.57
C LYS A 111 33.45 -8.86 -19.32
N LEU A 112 32.95 -8.57 -18.12
CA LEU A 112 33.62 -8.92 -16.84
C LEU A 112 32.71 -9.62 -15.83
N ASN A 113 31.39 -9.42 -15.90
CA ASN A 113 30.40 -10.09 -15.05
C ASN A 113 30.68 -9.96 -13.54
N ASP A 114 30.96 -8.74 -13.09
CA ASP A 114 31.41 -8.41 -11.73
C ASP A 114 30.30 -8.02 -10.74
N CYS A 115 29.01 -8.16 -11.11
CA CYS A 115 27.89 -7.73 -10.27
C CYS A 115 27.97 -8.24 -8.81
N LEU A 116 28.28 -9.52 -8.61
CA LEU A 116 28.45 -10.11 -7.28
C LEU A 116 29.51 -9.38 -6.44
N TYR A 117 30.65 -9.04 -7.05
CA TYR A 117 31.74 -8.34 -6.38
C TYR A 117 31.33 -6.92 -5.98
N GLU A 118 30.66 -6.18 -6.85
CA GLU A 118 30.19 -4.83 -6.54
C GLU A 118 29.16 -4.84 -5.38
N TYR A 119 28.26 -5.83 -5.33
CA TYR A 119 27.34 -5.94 -4.19
C TYR A 119 28.00 -6.44 -2.90
N LEU A 120 29.01 -7.32 -2.96
CA LEU A 120 29.84 -7.66 -1.80
C LEU A 120 30.54 -6.41 -1.26
N LYS A 121 31.19 -5.62 -2.12
CA LYS A 121 31.80 -4.33 -1.78
C LYS A 121 30.79 -3.36 -1.14
N HIS A 122 29.56 -3.28 -1.64
CA HIS A 122 28.48 -2.54 -0.99
C HIS A 122 28.10 -3.08 0.41
N ILE A 123 28.11 -4.40 0.63
CA ILE A 123 27.80 -5.02 1.93
C ILE A 123 28.86 -4.70 3.00
N TYR A 124 30.15 -4.61 2.64
CA TYR A 124 31.20 -4.18 3.56
C TYR A 124 31.25 -2.66 3.77
N GLY A 125 30.72 -1.87 2.82
CA GLY A 125 30.45 -0.44 2.95
C GLY A 125 31.67 0.49 2.91
N THR A 126 32.86 0.00 3.27
CA THR A 126 34.12 0.76 3.22
C THR A 126 35.26 -0.18 2.83
N PHE A 127 36.19 0.28 1.98
CA PHE A 127 37.35 -0.51 1.53
C PHE A 127 38.24 -1.03 2.67
N SER A 128 38.25 -0.37 3.84
CA SER A 128 38.98 -0.83 5.04
C SER A 128 38.37 -2.07 5.70
N LYS A 129 37.12 -2.42 5.37
CA LYS A 129 36.38 -3.57 5.96
C LYS A 129 36.31 -4.79 5.06
N ILE A 130 36.80 -4.70 3.81
CA ILE A 130 36.80 -5.82 2.86
C ILE A 130 37.99 -6.74 3.17
N LEU A 131 37.76 -8.06 3.21
CA LEU A 131 38.85 -9.02 3.41
C LEU A 131 39.82 -9.01 2.22
N LYS A 132 41.11 -9.26 2.48
CA LYS A 132 42.15 -9.31 1.43
C LYS A 132 41.79 -10.29 0.29
N THR A 133 41.16 -11.40 0.64
CA THR A 133 40.64 -12.46 -0.26
C THR A 133 39.64 -11.98 -1.30
N ILE A 134 38.82 -10.97 -0.97
CA ILE A 134 37.76 -10.43 -1.83
C ILE A 134 37.99 -8.95 -2.19
N LYS A 135 39.23 -8.46 -2.08
CA LYS A 135 39.60 -7.05 -2.35
C LYS A 135 39.57 -6.65 -3.83
N LYS A 136 39.55 -7.63 -4.75
CA LYS A 136 39.36 -7.44 -6.20
C LYS A 136 38.41 -8.51 -6.74
N SER A 137 37.63 -8.20 -7.78
CA SER A 137 36.78 -9.18 -8.47
C SER A 137 37.59 -10.33 -9.08
N GLU A 138 38.77 -10.04 -9.61
CA GLU A 138 39.77 -11.02 -10.10
C GLU A 138 40.05 -12.14 -9.10
N TYR A 139 40.18 -11.81 -7.81
CA TYR A 139 40.51 -12.79 -6.77
C TYR A 139 39.36 -13.76 -6.53
N ILE A 140 38.10 -13.27 -6.56
CA ILE A 140 36.91 -14.11 -6.47
C ILE A 140 36.87 -15.07 -7.67
N LYS A 141 37.03 -14.57 -8.91
CA LYS A 141 37.04 -15.43 -10.10
C LYS A 141 38.14 -16.49 -10.03
N LYS A 142 39.37 -16.08 -9.67
CA LYS A 142 40.54 -16.97 -9.56
C LYS A 142 40.34 -18.09 -8.52
N VAL A 143 39.81 -17.78 -7.34
CA VAL A 143 39.58 -18.80 -6.29
C VAL A 143 38.40 -19.71 -6.63
N LEU A 144 37.39 -19.22 -7.36
CA LEU A 144 36.30 -20.06 -7.86
C LEU A 144 36.69 -20.94 -9.06
N GLY A 145 37.88 -20.77 -9.63
CA GLY A 145 38.31 -21.46 -10.86
C GLY A 145 37.56 -20.98 -12.10
N LEU A 146 37.02 -19.77 -12.09
CA LEU A 146 36.22 -19.19 -13.17
C LEU A 146 37.06 -18.27 -14.05
N ASN A 147 36.83 -18.33 -15.37
CA ASN A 147 37.36 -17.35 -16.32
C ASN A 147 36.97 -15.93 -15.92
N ARG A 148 37.84 -14.95 -16.20
CA ARG A 148 37.68 -13.56 -15.73
C ARG A 148 36.34 -12.93 -16.13
N ASN A 149 35.81 -13.31 -17.29
CA ASN A 149 34.55 -12.86 -17.89
C ASN A 149 33.35 -13.78 -17.61
N ALA A 150 33.51 -14.93 -16.96
CA ALA A 150 32.40 -15.85 -16.69
C ALA A 150 31.41 -15.26 -15.68
N PRO A 151 30.09 -15.49 -15.80
CA PRO A 151 29.14 -15.20 -14.72
C PRO A 151 29.41 -16.07 -13.50
N VAL A 152 28.87 -15.74 -12.33
CA VAL A 152 29.05 -16.55 -11.10
C VAL A 152 27.78 -17.34 -10.78
N PRO A 153 27.78 -18.68 -10.92
CA PRO A 153 26.65 -19.53 -10.53
C PRO A 153 26.32 -19.49 -9.03
N VAL A 154 25.04 -19.68 -8.69
CA VAL A 154 24.56 -19.75 -7.29
C VAL A 154 25.15 -20.94 -6.54
N SER A 155 25.52 -22.02 -7.24
CA SER A 155 26.20 -23.18 -6.65
C SER A 155 27.56 -22.85 -6.01
N TYR A 156 28.21 -21.76 -6.41
CA TYR A 156 29.48 -21.33 -5.81
C TYR A 156 29.31 -20.44 -4.57
N MET A 157 28.07 -20.11 -4.15
CA MET A 157 27.85 -19.19 -3.02
C MET A 157 28.42 -19.70 -1.70
N ASP A 158 28.47 -21.01 -1.47
CA ASP A 158 29.12 -21.58 -0.28
C ASP A 158 30.63 -21.24 -0.23
N LYS A 159 31.33 -21.30 -1.37
CA LYS A 159 32.74 -20.90 -1.48
C LYS A 159 32.92 -19.38 -1.37
N VAL A 160 32.01 -18.60 -1.94
CA VAL A 160 32.02 -17.12 -1.83
C VAL A 160 31.79 -16.69 -0.37
N GLU A 161 30.91 -17.39 0.35
CA GLU A 161 30.64 -17.17 1.78
C GLU A 161 31.87 -17.47 2.64
N GLN A 162 32.57 -18.60 2.39
CA GLN A 162 33.84 -18.90 3.04
C GLN A 162 34.90 -17.79 2.82
N LEU A 163 35.00 -17.25 1.60
CA LEU A 163 35.91 -16.14 1.28
C LEU A 163 35.51 -14.80 1.92
N ALA A 164 34.23 -14.62 2.20
CA ALA A 164 33.65 -13.48 2.89
C ALA A 164 33.75 -13.59 4.43
N GLY A 165 34.10 -14.77 4.96
CA GLY A 165 34.32 -15.02 6.38
C GLY A 165 33.03 -14.92 7.19
N SER A 166 32.95 -13.96 8.11
CA SER A 166 31.78 -13.73 8.97
C SER A 166 30.63 -13.00 8.28
N LEU A 167 30.22 -13.45 7.08
CA LEU A 167 29.09 -12.89 6.34
C LEU A 167 28.26 -14.02 5.71
N ALA A 168 27.08 -14.30 6.25
CA ALA A 168 26.10 -15.20 5.65
C ALA A 168 25.40 -14.56 4.44
N LEU A 169 25.26 -15.29 3.34
CA LEU A 169 24.75 -14.80 2.04
C LEU A 169 23.51 -15.58 1.56
N ASN A 170 22.31 -15.03 1.77
CA ASN A 170 21.10 -15.60 1.17
C ASN A 170 20.96 -15.13 -0.28
N ILE A 171 20.61 -16.02 -1.21
CA ILE A 171 20.17 -15.69 -2.57
C ILE A 171 18.67 -15.94 -2.66
N VAL A 172 17.93 -15.03 -3.31
CA VAL A 172 16.50 -15.15 -3.62
C VAL A 172 16.22 -14.67 -5.04
N GLY A 173 15.02 -14.96 -5.57
CA GLY A 173 14.61 -14.55 -6.92
C GLY A 173 14.64 -15.71 -7.90
N ASP A 174 15.29 -15.53 -9.06
CA ASP A 174 15.43 -16.51 -10.14
C ASP A 174 16.05 -17.84 -9.70
N SER A 175 16.85 -17.80 -8.64
CA SER A 175 17.33 -18.97 -7.89
C SER A 175 17.34 -18.62 -6.40
N THR A 176 17.14 -19.62 -5.55
CA THR A 176 17.11 -19.42 -4.08
C THR A 176 18.13 -20.33 -3.39
N ARG A 177 18.95 -19.75 -2.50
CA ARG A 177 19.91 -20.45 -1.63
C ARG A 177 19.91 -19.75 -0.28
N ILE A 178 19.48 -20.43 0.78
CA ILE A 178 19.59 -19.91 2.15
C ILE A 178 20.92 -20.38 2.73
N SER A 179 21.66 -19.47 3.37
CA SER A 179 22.92 -19.79 4.04
C SER A 179 22.68 -20.69 5.25
N LYS A 180 23.58 -21.65 5.46
CA LYS A 180 23.64 -22.51 6.66
C LYS A 180 24.55 -21.93 7.76
N SER A 181 25.18 -20.78 7.52
CA SER A 181 26.12 -20.16 8.45
C SER A 181 25.39 -19.57 9.66
N LYS A 182 25.97 -19.75 10.87
CA LYS A 182 25.48 -19.17 12.13
C LYS A 182 25.93 -17.71 12.34
N SER A 183 26.41 -17.01 11.31
CA SER A 183 26.92 -15.64 11.46
C SER A 183 25.80 -14.62 11.67
N ASP A 184 25.93 -13.78 12.71
CA ASP A 184 25.04 -12.65 12.99
C ASP A 184 24.96 -11.63 11.84
N ARG A 185 26.00 -11.54 11.01
CA ARG A 185 26.01 -10.71 9.81
C ARG A 185 25.44 -11.49 8.63
N CYS A 186 24.15 -11.34 8.40
CA CYS A 186 23.48 -11.84 7.20
C CYS A 186 23.23 -10.72 6.17
N ALA A 187 23.43 -11.02 4.88
CA ALA A 187 22.96 -10.23 3.76
C ALA A 187 22.15 -11.12 2.79
N THR A 188 21.18 -10.53 2.11
CA THR A 188 20.38 -11.20 1.10
C THR A 188 20.61 -10.53 -0.25
N LEU A 189 20.95 -11.30 -1.28
CA LEU A 189 21.05 -10.88 -2.67
C LEU A 189 19.85 -11.40 -3.46
N ILE A 190 19.37 -10.62 -4.43
CA ILE A 190 18.36 -11.02 -5.41
C ILE A 190 19.09 -11.35 -6.70
N LEU A 191 18.93 -12.56 -7.23
CA LEU A 191 19.26 -12.88 -8.62
C LEU A 191 18.00 -12.66 -9.48
N SER A 192 18.12 -11.84 -10.52
CA SER A 192 17.03 -11.56 -11.46
C SER A 192 17.64 -11.30 -12.84
N GLU A 193 17.15 -11.97 -13.88
CA GLU A 193 17.59 -11.85 -15.27
C GLU A 193 19.12 -12.01 -15.43
N GLY A 194 19.72 -12.89 -14.62
CA GLY A 194 21.17 -13.08 -14.61
C GLY A 194 21.96 -11.93 -13.99
N HIS A 195 21.33 -11.12 -13.14
CA HIS A 195 22.00 -10.06 -12.38
C HIS A 195 21.83 -10.26 -10.87
N TYR A 196 22.94 -10.33 -10.12
CA TYR A 196 22.87 -10.22 -8.65
C TYR A 196 22.65 -8.76 -8.26
N SER A 197 21.77 -8.52 -7.31
CA SER A 197 21.53 -7.21 -6.68
C SER A 197 21.33 -7.37 -5.17
N LEU A 198 21.50 -6.31 -4.38
CA LEU A 198 21.30 -6.40 -2.93
C LEU A 198 19.80 -6.29 -2.59
N ALA A 199 19.24 -7.31 -1.93
CA ALA A 199 17.91 -7.22 -1.36
C ALA A 199 17.92 -6.16 -0.25
N LEU A 200 16.97 -5.22 -0.33
CA LEU A 200 16.80 -4.21 0.71
C LEU A 200 16.30 -4.88 1.99
N ASN A 201 17.21 -5.13 2.95
CA ASN A 201 16.82 -5.60 4.28
C ASN A 201 15.83 -4.58 4.89
N PRO A 202 14.56 -4.94 5.12
CA PRO A 202 13.53 -3.99 5.57
C PRO A 202 13.82 -3.39 6.95
N ARG A 203 14.58 -4.11 7.78
CA ARG A 203 14.98 -3.71 9.13
C ARG A 203 16.26 -2.87 9.14
N ARG A 204 17.05 -2.86 8.04
CA ARG A 204 18.32 -2.11 7.96
C ARG A 204 18.12 -0.76 7.25
N LEU A 205 17.81 0.26 8.05
CA LEU A 205 17.75 1.65 7.57
C LEU A 205 19.12 2.08 7.02
N HIS A 206 19.20 2.25 5.70
CA HIS A 206 20.41 2.78 5.06
C HIS A 206 20.66 4.22 5.52
N PRO A 207 21.90 4.62 5.88
CA PRO A 207 22.20 6.02 6.21
C PRO A 207 21.91 6.99 5.05
N SER A 208 21.97 6.51 3.80
CA SER A 208 21.55 7.26 2.60
C SER A 208 20.03 7.33 2.39
N LYS A 209 19.22 6.65 3.22
CA LYS A 209 17.76 6.82 3.32
C LYS A 209 17.35 7.68 4.51
N LEU A 210 18.26 7.97 5.45
CA LEU A 210 18.15 9.13 6.33
C LEU A 210 18.40 10.36 5.47
N ASP A 211 17.30 10.92 4.96
CA ASP A 211 17.35 12.10 4.11
C ASP A 211 17.81 13.30 4.94
N ARG A 212 19.10 13.61 4.86
CA ARG A 212 19.71 14.78 5.51
C ARG A 212 19.45 16.07 4.73
N LYS A 213 18.85 15.99 3.53
CA LYS A 213 18.29 17.18 2.90
C LYS A 213 16.91 17.42 3.48
N GLN A 214 16.75 18.59 4.10
CA GLN A 214 15.45 19.17 4.41
C GLN A 214 14.60 19.11 3.15
N LYS A 215 13.56 18.26 3.16
CA LYS A 215 12.65 18.11 2.03
C LYS A 215 11.65 19.24 2.05
N SER A 216 11.93 20.25 1.24
CA SER A 216 11.00 21.35 1.00
C SER A 216 9.64 20.81 0.53
N PRO A 217 8.53 21.32 1.07
CA PRO A 217 7.19 20.89 0.69
C PRO A 217 6.95 21.21 -0.78
N PHE A 218 6.14 20.37 -1.46
CA PHE A 218 5.64 20.73 -2.78
C PHE A 218 4.15 20.97 -2.79
N VAL A 219 3.77 21.97 -3.57
CA VAL A 219 2.42 22.48 -3.75
C VAL A 219 2.17 22.53 -5.26
N TYR A 220 0.96 22.22 -5.71
CA TYR A 220 0.69 22.03 -7.13
C TYR A 220 -0.53 22.81 -7.60
N ARG A 221 -0.48 23.22 -8.88
CA ARG A 221 -1.55 23.87 -9.63
C ARG A 221 -1.94 22.96 -10.78
N GLU A 222 -3.23 22.64 -10.89
CA GLU A 222 -3.79 21.83 -11.96
C GLU A 222 -4.46 22.74 -12.98
N ASP A 223 -3.93 22.75 -14.21
CA ASP A 223 -4.50 23.41 -15.37
C ASP A 223 -5.21 22.36 -16.22
N GLY A 224 -6.53 22.26 -16.03
CA GLY A 224 -7.38 21.30 -16.72
C GLY A 224 -7.59 21.62 -18.21
N VAL A 225 -7.37 22.86 -18.63
CA VAL A 225 -7.49 23.28 -20.04
C VAL A 225 -6.27 22.82 -20.82
N ASN A 226 -5.09 23.01 -20.25
CA ASN A 226 -3.82 22.63 -20.88
C ASN A 226 -3.35 21.20 -20.52
N ASN A 227 -4.13 20.42 -19.75
CA ASN A 227 -3.80 19.07 -19.28
C ASN A 227 -2.45 19.00 -18.52
N VAL A 228 -2.10 20.07 -17.78
CA VAL A 228 -0.80 20.20 -17.10
C VAL A 228 -0.99 20.43 -15.59
N VAL A 229 -0.26 19.65 -14.80
CA VAL A 229 -0.09 19.85 -13.36
C VAL A 229 1.31 20.42 -13.11
N THR A 230 1.37 21.66 -12.65
CA THR A 230 2.59 22.37 -12.27
C THR A 230 2.86 22.17 -10.78
N ILE A 231 3.94 21.49 -10.43
CA ILE A 231 4.42 21.24 -9.06
C ILE A 231 5.55 22.21 -8.72
N TYR A 232 5.42 22.91 -7.60
CA TYR A 232 6.44 23.80 -7.04
C TYR A 232 6.89 23.31 -5.65
N ASN A 233 8.18 23.01 -5.48
CA ASN A 233 8.74 22.45 -4.23
C ASN A 233 9.38 23.49 -3.29
N GLY A 234 9.03 24.76 -3.40
CA GLY A 234 9.70 25.84 -2.65
C GLY A 234 11.06 26.26 -3.22
N LYS A 235 11.57 25.61 -4.29
CA LYS A 235 12.78 26.03 -5.02
C LYS A 235 12.70 25.88 -6.54
N THR A 236 12.05 24.82 -7.04
CA THR A 236 11.92 24.55 -8.48
C THR A 236 10.49 24.20 -8.88
N VAL A 237 10.14 24.59 -10.10
CA VAL A 237 8.87 24.30 -10.77
C VAL A 237 9.08 23.12 -11.73
N LYS A 238 8.14 22.17 -11.74
CA LYS A 238 8.10 21.04 -12.69
C LYS A 238 6.68 20.82 -13.18
N SER A 239 6.52 20.54 -14.47
CA SER A 239 5.21 20.21 -15.06
C SER A 239 5.13 18.74 -15.45
N LEU A 240 3.94 18.15 -15.30
CA LEU A 240 3.58 16.80 -15.76
C LEU A 240 2.12 16.80 -16.22
N THR A 241 1.63 15.73 -16.86
CA THR A 241 0.22 15.71 -17.32
C THR A 241 -0.75 15.27 -16.23
N VAL A 242 -2.03 15.66 -16.34
CA VAL A 242 -3.08 15.26 -15.37
C VAL A 242 -3.18 13.74 -15.27
N GLY A 243 -3.11 13.01 -16.39
CA GLY A 243 -3.12 11.54 -16.41
C GLY A 243 -1.93 10.89 -15.69
N GLN A 244 -0.74 11.50 -15.72
CA GLN A 244 0.41 11.05 -14.93
C GLN A 244 0.20 11.33 -13.44
N PHE A 245 -0.35 12.50 -13.10
CA PHE A 245 -0.66 12.88 -11.73
C PHE A 245 -1.71 11.94 -11.11
N GLN A 246 -2.77 11.60 -11.85
CA GLN A 246 -3.83 10.69 -11.39
C GLN A 246 -3.32 9.25 -11.15
N LYS A 247 -2.41 8.73 -11.99
CA LYS A 247 -1.75 7.42 -11.74
C LYS A 247 -0.92 7.42 -10.46
N VAL A 248 -0.27 8.54 -10.13
CA VAL A 248 0.43 8.74 -8.86
C VAL A 248 -0.55 8.89 -7.69
N LYS A 249 -1.74 9.46 -7.92
CA LYS A 249 -2.82 9.68 -6.92
C LYS A 249 -3.54 8.39 -6.52
N ALA A 250 -3.79 7.48 -7.46
CA ALA A 250 -4.59 6.27 -7.24
C ALA A 250 -3.87 5.16 -6.45
N LYS A 251 -2.54 5.14 -6.41
CA LYS A 251 -1.73 4.10 -5.73
C LYS A 251 -1.84 4.11 -4.18
N TRP A 252 -2.85 4.81 -3.65
CA TRP A 252 -3.09 5.04 -2.22
C TRP A 252 -4.60 5.34 -2.01
N ILE A 253 -5.48 4.33 -1.88
CA ILE A 253 -6.86 4.52 -1.39
C ILE A 253 -7.29 3.40 -0.38
N SER A 254 -6.81 3.44 0.89
CA SER A 254 -7.24 2.49 1.95
C SER A 254 -7.29 3.00 3.43
N ASP A 255 -6.19 2.92 4.18
CA ASP A 255 -6.18 2.66 5.65
C ASP A 255 -6.69 3.76 6.61
N VAL A 256 -6.40 5.04 6.37
CA VAL A 256 -6.52 6.15 7.33
C VAL A 256 -7.98 6.34 7.74
N MET A 257 -8.29 5.90 8.97
CA MET A 257 -9.67 5.63 9.38
C MET A 257 -10.57 6.87 9.45
N LEU A 258 -11.57 6.81 8.57
CA LEU A 258 -12.76 7.65 8.50
C LEU A 258 -13.76 7.27 9.62
N ILE A 259 -14.78 8.11 9.87
CA ILE A 259 -15.94 7.66 10.66
C ILE A 259 -16.87 6.87 9.73
N ILE A 260 -17.02 5.59 10.03
CA ILE A 260 -17.78 4.62 9.25
C ILE A 260 -18.57 3.78 10.26
N TRP A 261 -19.89 3.77 10.12
CA TRP A 261 -20.81 2.98 10.93
C TRP A 261 -22.11 2.76 10.14
N ALA A 262 -22.78 1.63 10.35
CA ALA A 262 -24.12 1.40 9.85
C ALA A 262 -24.88 0.46 10.78
N ASN A 263 -26.19 0.61 10.79
CA ASN A 263 -27.11 -0.44 11.17
C ASN A 263 -27.22 -1.40 9.97
N ASN A 264 -26.41 -2.46 9.97
CA ASN A 264 -26.33 -3.38 8.82
C ASN A 264 -27.67 -4.08 8.59
N GLU A 265 -27.99 -4.29 7.32
CA GLU A 265 -29.26 -4.84 6.82
C GLU A 265 -30.52 -4.04 7.23
N TRP A 266 -30.39 -2.81 7.75
CA TRP A 266 -31.54 -1.94 8.01
C TRP A 266 -32.25 -1.57 6.71
N GLN A 267 -33.58 -1.70 6.69
CA GLN A 267 -34.42 -1.37 5.55
C GLN A 267 -35.67 -0.62 6.01
N ASP A 268 -35.83 0.64 5.58
CA ASP A 268 -36.98 1.49 5.84
C ASP A 268 -36.89 2.78 4.98
N TYR A 269 -37.81 3.72 5.17
CA TYR A 269 -37.67 5.08 4.64
C TYR A 269 -36.56 5.85 5.37
N GLY A 270 -35.65 6.45 4.60
CA GLY A 270 -34.55 7.27 5.11
C GLY A 270 -34.29 8.52 4.28
N ARG A 271 -33.61 9.48 4.90
CA ARG A 271 -33.10 10.69 4.22
C ARG A 271 -31.59 10.75 4.35
N GLN A 272 -30.91 10.93 3.22
CA GLN A 272 -29.46 11.06 3.16
C GLN A 272 -29.05 12.53 3.12
N TYR A 273 -28.07 12.85 3.96
CA TYR A 273 -27.45 14.16 4.04
C TYR A 273 -25.93 14.04 3.88
N ASP A 274 -25.29 15.12 3.43
CA ASP A 274 -23.83 15.26 3.36
C ASP A 274 -23.42 16.70 3.70
N VAL A 275 -22.17 16.91 4.14
CA VAL A 275 -21.66 18.24 4.48
C VAL A 275 -20.80 18.79 3.35
N THR A 276 -21.30 19.81 2.64
CA THR A 276 -20.65 20.43 1.49
C THR A 276 -19.23 20.88 1.83
N SER A 277 -18.25 20.18 1.26
CA SER A 277 -16.83 20.48 1.42
C SER A 277 -16.39 20.58 2.89
N LEU A 278 -16.73 19.57 3.72
CA LEU A 278 -16.36 19.53 5.13
C LEU A 278 -14.86 19.79 5.36
N TYR A 279 -13.96 19.07 4.69
CA TYR A 279 -12.51 19.23 4.91
C TYR A 279 -11.97 20.59 4.46
N PRO A 280 -12.31 21.14 3.27
CA PRO A 280 -12.03 22.54 2.95
C PRO A 280 -12.59 23.54 3.98
N SER A 281 -13.78 23.31 4.55
CA SER A 281 -14.31 24.21 5.59
C SER A 281 -13.43 24.21 6.85
N ILE A 282 -12.91 23.05 7.25
CA ILE A 282 -12.02 22.92 8.41
C ILE A 282 -10.64 23.53 8.14
N GLN A 283 -10.17 23.51 6.90
CA GLN A 283 -8.94 24.21 6.49
C GLN A 283 -9.09 25.74 6.66
N GLN A 284 -10.27 26.29 6.37
CA GLN A 284 -10.57 27.71 6.59
C GLN A 284 -10.88 28.08 8.06
N LEU A 285 -11.06 27.11 8.97
CA LEU A 285 -11.24 27.40 10.38
C LEU A 285 -9.95 27.94 11.03
N ASN A 286 -10.13 28.65 12.14
CA ASN A 286 -9.06 29.13 13.03
C ASN A 286 -8.42 27.99 13.86
N ALA A 287 -8.24 26.81 13.25
CA ALA A 287 -7.65 25.62 13.85
C ALA A 287 -6.14 25.63 13.67
N ASN A 288 -5.37 25.26 14.70
CA ASN A 288 -3.94 25.04 14.55
C ASN A 288 -3.67 23.68 13.89
N PHE A 289 -2.63 23.60 13.05
CA PHE A 289 -2.13 22.39 12.40
C PHE A 289 -0.61 22.22 12.63
N PRO A 290 -0.11 20.99 12.78
CA PRO A 290 1.31 20.75 13.02
C PRO A 290 2.12 20.92 11.73
N ILE A 291 3.14 21.79 11.77
CA ILE A 291 4.06 22.07 10.67
C ILE A 291 5.54 21.84 11.04
N ARG A 292 5.84 21.37 12.25
CA ARG A 292 7.20 20.91 12.61
C ARG A 292 7.14 19.56 13.32
N ARG A 293 8.30 18.96 13.51
CA ARG A 293 8.46 17.70 14.26
C ARG A 293 7.99 17.90 15.70
N GLY A 294 6.97 17.14 16.11
CA GLY A 294 6.56 17.07 17.51
C GLY A 294 7.61 16.37 18.40
N LYS A 295 7.57 16.67 19.69
CA LYS A 295 8.44 16.11 20.74
C LYS A 295 7.76 14.88 21.36
N PHE A 296 8.46 13.75 21.41
CA PHE A 296 7.98 12.56 22.12
C PHE A 296 8.15 12.76 23.63
N GLN A 297 7.13 12.41 24.40
CA GLN A 297 7.10 12.56 25.86
C GLN A 297 6.35 11.41 26.51
N THR A 298 6.61 11.17 27.81
CA THR A 298 5.80 10.28 28.65
C THR A 298 5.00 11.15 29.61
N LEU A 299 3.67 11.10 29.52
CA LEU A 299 2.76 11.91 30.32
C LEU A 299 1.79 11.02 31.12
N SER A 300 1.38 11.48 32.29
CA SER A 300 0.36 10.83 33.12
C SER A 300 -1.06 11.05 32.58
N ASP A 301 -1.36 12.27 32.13
CA ASP A 301 -2.63 12.69 31.53
C ASP A 301 -2.38 13.46 30.21
N PHE A 302 -3.43 13.63 29.41
CA PHE A 302 -3.44 14.38 28.15
C PHE A 302 -3.91 15.84 28.30
N VAL A 303 -4.14 16.30 29.53
CA VAL A 303 -4.40 17.71 29.87
C VAL A 303 -3.22 18.36 30.60
N ASP A 304 -3.11 19.68 30.48
CA ASP A 304 -2.18 20.50 31.25
C ASP A 304 -2.72 20.86 32.64
N HIS A 305 -1.90 21.58 33.41
CA HIS A 305 -2.22 22.07 34.77
C HIS A 305 -3.43 23.01 34.83
N ARG A 306 -3.95 23.50 33.69
CA ARG A 306 -5.14 24.36 33.58
C ARG A 306 -6.35 23.58 33.05
N GLY A 307 -6.22 22.28 32.83
CA GLY A 307 -7.26 21.40 32.28
C GLY A 307 -7.41 21.45 30.76
N TYR A 308 -6.58 22.19 30.03
CA TYR A 308 -6.62 22.20 28.56
C TYR A 308 -5.91 20.97 28.00
N ALA A 309 -6.47 20.36 26.95
CA ALA A 309 -5.80 19.20 26.35
C ALA A 309 -4.56 19.63 25.56
N LEU A 310 -3.46 18.94 25.83
CA LEU A 310 -2.19 19.14 25.16
C LEU A 310 -2.32 18.77 23.68
N TYR A 311 -1.80 19.61 22.78
CA TYR A 311 -1.95 19.40 21.34
C TYR A 311 -0.99 18.30 20.87
N GLY A 312 -1.52 17.10 20.58
CA GLY A 312 -0.67 15.96 20.25
C GLY A 312 -1.39 14.69 19.81
N LEU A 313 -0.58 13.64 19.63
CA LEU A 313 -0.99 12.24 19.56
C LEU A 313 -0.67 11.56 20.89
N PHE A 314 -1.53 10.62 21.31
CA PHE A 314 -1.55 10.02 22.63
C PHE A 314 -1.83 8.53 22.54
N HIS A 315 -1.04 7.72 23.25
CA HIS A 315 -1.19 6.28 23.37
C HIS A 315 -2.01 5.98 24.64
N ALA A 316 -3.25 5.52 24.47
CA ALA A 316 -4.22 5.33 25.54
C ALA A 316 -4.81 3.91 25.51
N LYS A 317 -5.18 3.39 26.69
CA LYS A 317 -5.83 2.08 26.89
C LYS A 317 -7.26 2.10 26.37
N ASN A 318 -7.43 1.86 25.07
CA ASN A 318 -8.71 1.70 24.37
C ASN A 318 -8.43 0.96 23.02
N LYS A 319 -9.46 0.44 22.34
CA LYS A 319 -9.40 -0.53 21.22
C LYS A 319 -8.41 -0.24 20.08
N ARG A 320 -7.93 1.00 19.91
CA ARG A 320 -7.05 1.40 18.79
C ARG A 320 -5.70 2.01 19.21
N GLY A 321 -5.40 2.08 20.51
CA GLY A 321 -4.12 2.59 21.02
C GLY A 321 -3.89 4.09 20.84
N ILE A 322 -3.80 4.60 19.61
CA ILE A 322 -3.36 5.98 19.33
C ILE A 322 -4.54 6.91 19.02
N TYR A 323 -4.59 8.04 19.74
CA TYR A 323 -5.66 9.03 19.69
C TYR A 323 -5.08 10.45 19.54
N ILE A 324 -5.82 11.36 18.92
CA ILE A 324 -5.51 12.79 18.86
C ILE A 324 -6.18 13.50 20.03
N PHE A 325 -5.60 14.59 20.54
CA PHE A 325 -6.18 15.38 21.64
C PHE A 325 -7.67 15.69 21.48
N ILE A 326 -8.14 15.98 20.25
CA ILE A 326 -9.55 16.22 19.91
C ILE A 326 -10.43 15.00 20.24
N ASN A 327 -9.98 13.79 19.88
CA ASN A 327 -10.69 12.56 20.20
C ASN A 327 -10.77 12.38 21.73
N LEU A 328 -9.68 12.65 22.44
CA LEU A 328 -9.62 12.49 23.90
C LEU A 328 -10.44 13.55 24.66
N GLN A 329 -10.42 14.81 24.22
CA GLN A 329 -11.31 15.86 24.72
C GLN A 329 -12.79 15.49 24.53
N ARG A 330 -13.15 14.97 23.35
CA ARG A 330 -14.53 14.55 23.08
C ARG A 330 -14.94 13.39 23.98
N ALA A 331 -14.07 12.39 24.14
CA ALA A 331 -14.34 11.24 25.00
C ALA A 331 -14.43 11.64 26.50
N LYS A 332 -13.57 12.54 26.99
CA LYS A 332 -13.68 13.13 28.36
C LYS A 332 -15.00 13.89 28.54
N LYS A 333 -15.44 14.67 27.55
CA LYS A 333 -16.77 15.35 27.55
C LYS A 333 -17.96 14.39 27.47
N LEU A 334 -17.74 13.13 27.09
CA LEU A 334 -18.77 12.07 27.06
C LEU A 334 -18.70 11.16 28.31
N GLY A 335 -17.90 11.51 29.32
CA GLY A 335 -17.75 10.72 30.54
C GLY A 335 -16.96 9.41 30.36
N LEU A 336 -16.29 9.21 29.22
CA LEU A 336 -15.54 7.98 28.96
C LEU A 336 -14.23 7.98 29.76
N ASN A 337 -13.97 6.87 30.47
CA ASN A 337 -12.70 6.65 31.14
C ASN A 337 -11.57 6.42 30.10
N ILE A 338 -10.52 7.22 30.18
CA ILE A 338 -9.35 7.17 29.29
C ILE A 338 -8.11 7.22 30.17
N GLN A 339 -7.24 6.22 30.04
CA GLN A 339 -5.93 6.20 30.69
C GLN A 339 -4.83 6.16 29.62
N LEU A 340 -3.80 7.00 29.76
CA LEU A 340 -2.59 6.87 28.95
C LEU A 340 -1.85 5.57 29.31
N ILE A 341 -1.17 4.97 28.33
CA ILE A 341 -0.38 3.75 28.55
C ILE A 341 0.92 4.13 29.28
N GLN A 342 1.25 3.40 30.34
CA GLN A 342 2.41 3.67 31.21
C GLN A 342 3.41 2.50 31.14
N ASP A 343 3.88 2.16 29.94
CA ASP A 343 4.79 1.03 29.68
C ASP A 343 6.29 1.42 29.69
N ARG A 344 6.62 2.55 30.35
CA ARG A 344 7.95 3.20 30.36
C ARG A 344 8.49 3.62 28.99
N LYS A 345 7.68 3.57 27.92
CA LYS A 345 8.00 4.16 26.61
C LYS A 345 7.31 5.51 26.44
N PRO A 346 7.73 6.36 25.47
CA PRO A 346 7.01 7.59 25.15
C PRO A 346 5.58 7.28 24.70
N ASN A 347 4.61 7.71 25.50
CA ASN A 347 3.19 7.50 25.25
C ASN A 347 2.53 8.70 24.55
N THR A 348 3.24 9.81 24.32
CA THR A 348 2.71 10.99 23.61
C THR A 348 3.68 11.59 22.61
N LEU A 349 3.12 12.33 21.66
CA LEU A 349 3.84 13.12 20.66
C LEU A 349 3.19 14.51 20.57
N ILE A 350 3.80 15.47 21.27
CA ILE A 350 3.28 16.81 21.50
C ILE A 350 3.82 17.79 20.46
N TYR A 351 2.97 18.73 20.02
CA TYR A 351 3.35 19.86 19.18
C TYR A 351 3.13 21.14 20.00
N ASP A 352 4.23 21.78 20.39
CA ASP A 352 4.23 23.07 21.07
C ASP A 352 3.72 24.20 20.16
N ARG A 353 3.64 25.44 20.67
CA ARG A 353 3.12 26.58 19.90
C ARG A 353 3.94 26.84 18.64
N GLU A 354 5.26 26.64 18.68
CA GLU A 354 6.17 26.85 17.56
C GLU A 354 6.09 25.74 16.50
N ALA A 355 5.73 24.51 16.90
CA ALA A 355 5.52 23.40 15.97
C ALA A 355 4.18 23.46 15.22
N ARG A 356 3.38 24.51 15.43
CA ARG A 356 2.03 24.67 14.89
C ARG A 356 1.88 26.01 14.18
N ILE A 357 0.98 26.04 13.20
CA ILE A 357 0.54 27.27 12.55
C ILE A 357 -0.98 27.19 12.31
N LEU A 358 -1.60 28.35 12.14
CA LEU A 358 -3.04 28.49 11.98
C LEU A 358 -3.48 28.05 10.59
N GLY A 359 -4.60 27.35 10.49
CA GLY A 359 -5.20 26.89 9.23
C GLY A 359 -5.43 28.06 8.28
N THR A 360 -6.02 29.14 8.77
CA THR A 360 -6.17 30.38 8.01
C THR A 360 -4.85 30.93 7.47
N VAL A 361 -3.69 30.69 8.09
CA VAL A 361 -2.39 31.13 7.54
C VAL A 361 -1.86 30.17 6.47
N ILE A 362 -2.17 28.87 6.55
CA ILE A 362 -1.82 27.89 5.50
C ILE A 362 -2.76 28.02 4.28
N PHE A 363 -4.04 28.27 4.52
CA PHE A 363 -5.14 28.01 3.58
C PHE A 363 -5.90 29.28 3.15
N ARG A 364 -5.45 30.50 3.51
CA ARG A 364 -6.10 31.77 3.08
C ARG A 364 -5.92 32.12 1.61
N SER A 365 -4.95 31.53 0.92
CA SER A 365 -4.79 31.72 -0.51
C SER A 365 -5.72 30.77 -1.26
N ASP A 366 -6.60 31.39 -2.02
CA ASP A 366 -7.65 30.89 -2.92
C ASP A 366 -7.16 29.92 -4.03
N GLN A 367 -5.86 29.62 -4.08
CA GLN A 367 -5.22 28.78 -5.10
C GLN A 367 -4.80 27.39 -4.60
N TRP A 368 -4.91 27.08 -3.30
CA TRP A 368 -4.41 25.81 -2.75
C TRP A 368 -5.51 24.84 -2.35
N ARG A 369 -5.49 23.63 -2.92
CA ARG A 369 -6.37 22.50 -2.54
C ARG A 369 -5.56 21.35 -1.96
N PHE A 370 -6.03 20.79 -0.85
CA PHE A 370 -5.45 19.59 -0.23
C PHE A 370 -6.42 18.41 -0.39
N GLN A 371 -5.98 17.27 -0.92
CA GLN A 371 -6.82 16.08 -1.08
C GLN A 371 -6.18 14.85 -0.45
N PHE A 372 -7.00 14.04 0.23
CA PHE A 372 -6.54 12.83 0.91
C PHE A 372 -6.44 11.63 -0.01
N THR A 373 -5.36 10.90 0.19
CA THR A 373 -5.02 9.60 -0.40
C THR A 373 -4.26 8.82 0.69
N ASN A 374 -4.17 7.51 0.53
CA ASN A 374 -4.37 6.65 1.69
C ASN A 374 -3.70 5.26 1.50
N PRO A 375 -2.67 4.91 2.29
CA PRO A 375 -1.31 4.64 1.82
C PRO A 375 -1.09 3.41 0.90
N GLY A 376 -0.19 3.53 -0.07
CA GLY A 376 0.60 2.42 -0.67
C GLY A 376 2.11 2.51 -0.38
N ASN A 377 2.48 3.42 0.54
CA ASN A 377 3.82 3.64 1.07
C ASN A 377 3.73 4.54 2.32
N PRO A 378 4.17 4.11 3.50
CA PRO A 378 4.22 5.00 4.66
C PRO A 378 5.38 6.01 4.52
N PHE A 379 5.01 7.27 4.24
CA PHE A 379 5.75 8.53 4.47
C PHE A 379 7.22 8.65 3.99
N LYS A 380 7.49 9.66 3.16
CA LYS A 380 8.86 10.01 2.71
C LYS A 380 9.25 11.50 2.82
N GLY A 381 8.64 12.22 3.76
CA GLY A 381 8.92 13.62 4.10
C GLY A 381 8.50 13.95 5.54
N GLU A 382 8.93 15.10 6.06
CA GLU A 382 8.78 15.47 7.49
C GLU A 382 7.38 16.01 7.87
N TYR A 383 6.55 16.35 6.88
CA TYR A 383 5.33 17.15 7.02
C TYR A 383 3.94 16.44 6.90
N PRO A 384 3.78 15.09 6.86
CA PRO A 384 2.47 14.46 6.55
C PRO A 384 1.47 14.48 7.73
N ARG A 385 1.72 15.27 8.77
CA ARG A 385 1.02 15.21 10.06
C ARG A 385 -0.25 16.06 10.13
N ILE A 386 -0.64 16.76 9.06
CA ILE A 386 -1.92 17.50 9.01
C ILE A 386 -3.11 16.54 8.90
N ALA A 387 -2.98 15.45 8.12
CA ALA A 387 -4.08 14.55 7.80
C ALA A 387 -4.82 13.97 9.03
N PRO A 388 -4.14 13.42 10.05
CA PRO A 388 -4.82 12.87 11.22
C PRO A 388 -5.67 13.93 11.95
N PHE A 389 -5.17 15.16 12.05
CA PHE A 389 -5.80 16.27 12.77
C PHE A 389 -7.00 16.82 12.01
N LEU A 390 -6.87 17.04 10.70
CA LEU A 390 -7.98 17.46 9.83
C LEU A 390 -9.11 16.40 9.84
N LEU A 391 -8.77 15.11 9.80
CA LEU A 391 -9.75 14.02 9.98
C LEU A 391 -10.37 14.00 11.39
N ALA A 392 -9.61 14.33 12.44
CA ALA A 392 -10.16 14.41 13.80
C ALA A 392 -11.14 15.58 13.98
N TYR A 393 -10.86 16.73 13.37
CA TYR A 393 -11.82 17.83 13.28
C TYR A 393 -13.07 17.41 12.50
N GLY A 394 -12.93 16.70 11.37
CA GLY A 394 -14.07 16.15 10.62
C GLY A 394 -14.94 15.25 11.49
N ARG A 395 -14.35 14.21 12.10
CA ARG A 395 -15.08 13.30 13.01
C ARG A 395 -15.74 14.02 14.19
N LYS A 396 -15.09 15.05 14.76
CA LYS A 396 -15.69 15.88 15.81
C LYS A 396 -16.92 16.62 15.28
N THR A 397 -16.82 17.30 14.13
CA THR A 397 -17.93 18.03 13.51
C THR A 397 -19.11 17.12 13.22
N THR A 398 -18.89 15.98 12.55
CA THR A 398 -19.96 15.00 12.27
C THR A 398 -20.57 14.43 13.56
N SER A 399 -19.76 14.11 14.59
CA SER A 399 -20.26 13.63 15.89
C SER A 399 -21.03 14.69 16.69
N GLU A 400 -20.71 15.96 16.52
CA GLU A 400 -21.43 17.07 17.16
C GLU A 400 -22.76 17.35 16.44
N LEU A 401 -22.76 17.35 15.12
CA LEU A 401 -23.96 17.47 14.28
C LEU A 401 -24.97 16.34 14.52
N LEU A 402 -24.52 15.10 14.61
CA LEU A 402 -25.39 13.93 14.78
C LEU A 402 -25.83 13.68 16.24
N LYS A 403 -25.28 14.40 17.22
CA LYS A 403 -25.61 14.17 18.64
C LYS A 403 -27.12 14.26 18.94
N PRO A 404 -27.89 15.23 18.41
CA PRO A 404 -29.34 15.33 18.64
C PRO A 404 -30.14 14.20 17.99
N TYR A 405 -29.61 13.60 16.91
CA TYR A 405 -30.31 12.61 16.08
C TYR A 405 -29.81 11.17 16.30
N LYS A 406 -28.98 10.94 17.34
CA LYS A 406 -28.22 9.70 17.56
C LYS A 406 -29.05 8.42 17.41
N ASP A 407 -30.29 8.42 17.87
CA ASP A 407 -31.19 7.26 17.91
C ASP A 407 -31.88 7.00 16.56
N LYS A 408 -31.79 7.95 15.62
CA LYS A 408 -32.33 7.86 14.26
C LYS A 408 -31.27 7.60 13.20
N VAL A 409 -29.97 7.72 13.52
CA VAL A 409 -28.89 7.46 12.56
C VAL A 409 -28.88 5.98 12.17
N GLN A 410 -28.90 5.70 10.86
CA GLN A 410 -28.82 4.33 10.30
C GLN A 410 -27.52 4.09 9.54
N ARG A 411 -26.87 5.16 9.07
CA ARG A 411 -25.56 5.10 8.43
C ARG A 411 -24.76 6.36 8.68
N ILE A 412 -23.45 6.21 8.87
CA ILE A 412 -22.45 7.27 8.78
C ILE A 412 -21.33 6.78 7.88
N HIS A 413 -20.98 7.55 6.86
CA HIS A 413 -19.81 7.33 6.03
C HIS A 413 -19.18 8.68 5.73
N THR A 414 -18.04 8.96 6.37
CA THR A 414 -17.29 10.23 6.31
C THR A 414 -18.06 11.44 6.85
N ASP A 415 -18.57 12.25 5.95
CA ASP A 415 -19.38 13.46 6.10
C ASP A 415 -20.86 13.18 5.78
N GLY A 416 -21.12 12.11 5.02
CA GLY A 416 -22.46 11.65 4.66
C GLY A 416 -23.08 10.75 5.72
N PHE A 417 -24.40 10.87 5.89
CA PHE A 417 -25.17 10.04 6.84
C PHE A 417 -26.62 9.85 6.39
N ILE A 418 -27.27 8.82 6.93
CA ILE A 418 -28.69 8.52 6.70
C ILE A 418 -29.41 8.55 8.05
N LEU A 419 -30.53 9.27 8.10
CA LEU A 419 -31.48 9.27 9.22
C LEU A 419 -32.73 8.47 8.85
N LYS A 420 -33.25 7.68 9.79
CA LYS A 420 -34.60 7.13 9.72
C LYS A 420 -35.61 8.27 9.92
N GLU A 421 -36.45 8.47 8.92
CA GLU A 421 -37.49 9.50 8.89
C GLU A 421 -38.80 8.87 8.39
N GLN A 422 -39.83 9.69 8.14
CA GLN A 422 -41.10 9.25 7.56
C GLN A 422 -41.32 9.96 6.21
N PRO A 423 -42.00 9.31 5.23
CA PRO A 423 -42.24 9.90 3.91
C PRO A 423 -42.91 11.27 3.99
N ASP A 424 -44.03 11.34 4.70
CA ASP A 424 -44.94 12.49 4.71
C ASP A 424 -44.58 13.55 5.78
N SER A 425 -43.49 13.33 6.52
CA SER A 425 -43.01 14.27 7.54
C SER A 425 -42.03 15.30 6.95
N SER A 426 -42.03 16.49 7.54
CA SER A 426 -40.96 17.47 7.32
C SER A 426 -39.59 16.88 7.67
N ALA A 427 -38.55 17.36 6.99
CA ALA A 427 -37.19 16.91 7.22
C ALA A 427 -36.74 17.20 8.65
N LEU A 428 -36.08 16.24 9.30
CA LEU A 428 -35.50 16.47 10.64
C LEU A 428 -34.41 17.55 10.61
N ILE A 429 -33.81 17.81 9.45
CA ILE A 429 -32.85 18.89 9.26
C ILE A 429 -33.24 19.71 8.02
N THR A 430 -33.48 21.00 8.24
CA THR A 430 -33.64 21.99 7.18
C THR A 430 -32.30 22.33 6.54
N CYS A 431 -32.16 22.11 5.24
CA CYS A 431 -30.98 22.46 4.46
C CYS A 431 -31.17 23.82 3.76
N PRO A 432 -30.15 24.71 3.71
CA PRO A 432 -30.21 25.92 2.88
C PRO A 432 -30.39 25.59 1.39
N GLU A 433 -31.14 26.41 0.65
CA GLU A 433 -31.32 26.23 -0.80
C GLU A 433 -30.00 26.23 -1.58
N ASN A 434 -29.04 27.03 -1.13
CA ASN A 434 -27.71 27.12 -1.72
C ASN A 434 -26.69 26.12 -1.12
N ALA A 435 -27.13 25.12 -0.35
CA ALA A 435 -26.25 24.22 0.41
C ALA A 435 -25.20 23.49 -0.44
N SER A 436 -25.47 23.21 -1.71
CA SER A 436 -24.52 22.57 -2.64
C SER A 436 -23.31 23.47 -2.99
N LYS A 437 -23.45 24.79 -2.82
CA LYS A 437 -22.40 25.81 -3.10
C LYS A 437 -21.86 26.45 -1.82
N ALA A 438 -22.66 26.49 -0.75
CA ALA A 438 -22.28 27.05 0.53
C ALA A 438 -21.32 26.13 1.30
N LEU A 439 -20.11 26.61 1.57
CA LEU A 439 -19.09 25.88 2.32
C LEU A 439 -19.59 25.51 3.72
N LYS A 440 -19.41 24.24 4.13
CA LYS A 440 -19.86 23.68 5.42
C LYS A 440 -21.38 23.59 5.59
N ALA A 441 -22.18 23.97 4.59
CA ALA A 441 -23.62 23.77 4.66
C ALA A 441 -23.94 22.26 4.64
N LEU A 442 -24.99 21.87 5.36
CA LEU A 442 -25.57 20.55 5.21
C LEU A 442 -26.45 20.56 3.96
N LYS A 443 -26.18 19.66 3.03
CA LYS A 443 -27.00 19.40 1.85
C LYS A 443 -27.81 18.12 2.04
N PHE A 444 -29.02 18.14 1.52
CA PHE A 444 -29.83 16.97 1.29
C PHE A 444 -29.36 16.32 -0.03
N GLU A 445 -29.20 14.99 -0.02
CA GLU A 445 -28.75 14.22 -1.19
C GLU A 445 -29.90 13.48 -1.86
N THR A 446 -30.65 12.71 -1.07
CA THR A 446 -31.75 11.85 -1.56
C THR A 446 -32.63 11.38 -0.40
N ALA A 447 -33.84 10.93 -0.72
CA ALA A 447 -34.75 10.26 0.20
C ALA A 447 -35.53 9.15 -0.52
N GLY A 448 -36.01 8.18 0.24
CA GLY A 448 -36.76 7.04 -0.29
C GLY A 448 -36.67 5.85 0.67
N TYR A 449 -37.26 4.74 0.26
CA TYR A 449 -36.96 3.47 0.92
C TYR A 449 -35.54 3.04 0.55
N CYS A 450 -34.79 2.55 1.52
CA CYS A 450 -33.43 2.08 1.26
C CYS A 450 -33.01 0.91 2.14
N HIS A 451 -32.17 0.05 1.58
CA HIS A 451 -31.53 -1.07 2.25
C HIS A 451 -30.06 -0.75 2.50
N VAL A 452 -29.72 -0.50 3.77
CA VAL A 452 -28.36 -0.25 4.24
C VAL A 452 -27.70 -1.59 4.56
N LYS A 453 -27.22 -2.30 3.52
CA LYS A 453 -26.48 -3.56 3.70
C LYS A 453 -25.28 -3.39 4.62
N ASN A 454 -24.49 -2.33 4.38
CA ASN A 454 -23.44 -1.89 5.29
C ASN A 454 -23.05 -0.44 5.02
N ALA A 455 -22.11 0.10 5.78
CA ALA A 455 -21.69 1.49 5.67
C ALA A 455 -21.10 1.88 4.29
N ASN A 456 -20.65 0.92 3.48
CA ASN A 456 -20.14 1.14 2.12
C ASN A 456 -21.20 0.90 1.02
N LYS A 457 -22.31 0.22 1.32
CA LYS A 457 -23.33 -0.17 0.33
C LYS A 457 -24.75 0.09 0.83
N VAL A 458 -25.42 1.00 0.15
CA VAL A 458 -26.85 1.32 0.30
C VAL A 458 -27.52 1.12 -1.04
N ILE A 459 -28.72 0.55 -1.04
CA ILE A 459 -29.57 0.39 -2.23
C ILE A 459 -30.83 1.23 -1.97
N TRP A 460 -31.19 2.12 -2.88
CA TRP A 460 -32.43 2.89 -2.83
C TRP A 460 -33.48 2.25 -3.73
N THR A 461 -34.76 2.36 -3.35
CA THR A 461 -35.94 1.82 -4.04
C THR A 461 -37.05 2.86 -4.08
#